data_AF-A0A1D2XB59-F1
#
_entry.id   AF-A0A1D2XB59-F1
#
_cell.length_a   1.000
_cell.length_b   1.000
_cell.length_c   1.000
_cell.angle_alpha   90.00
_cell.angle_beta   90.00
_cell.angle_gamma   90.00
#
_symmetry.space_group_name_H-M   'P 1'
#
loop_
_entity.id
_entity.type
_entity.pdbx_description
1 polymer ?
#
loop_
_entity_poly.entity_id
_entity_poly.type
_entity_poly.pdbx_seq_one_letter_code
_entity_poly.pdbx_strand_id
1 'polypeptide(L)'
;MRNKDYKSNTFRITMSNGEVFPDPNLLNNIESLIDFIEITIFNWESHVEQVNRNIKGLGEHEKAIVLFEKRHVNIYTKTLFDICTYYISCYEAIKQLDYQLNQINKTTRAKKEKDEFDYVLYEKVLYLRDRSFIHQNSTKEKNLANKRIAMNWTPTMSGKIGEPISCNSYKFGILKSWIKINDEKIVHDKDFEIHDLNSFAQDMKSQLQSKFERSIAFYINIKKKSELAVNTEYKDIHKYLTNSKNIRTSINT
;
A
#
# COMPACT_ATOMS: atom_id res chain seq x y z
N MET A 1 25.58 -30.51 -9.48
CA MET A 1 24.09 -30.50 -9.50
C MET A 1 23.66 -29.39 -10.44
N ARG A 2 22.63 -29.64 -11.27
CA ARG A 2 22.25 -28.86 -12.45
C ARG A 2 21.66 -27.47 -12.09
N ASN A 3 21.94 -26.51 -12.97
CA ASN A 3 21.33 -25.19 -13.09
C ASN A 3 19.81 -25.20 -12.85
N LYS A 4 19.33 -24.17 -12.16
CA LYS A 4 18.15 -23.42 -12.60
C LYS A 4 18.56 -21.97 -12.77
N ASP A 5 19.01 -21.65 -13.98
CA ASP A 5 19.03 -20.28 -14.47
C ASP A 5 17.59 -19.76 -14.38
N TYR A 6 17.34 -18.82 -13.47
CA TYR A 6 16.14 -17.98 -13.55
C TYR A 6 16.28 -17.14 -14.81
N LYS A 7 15.83 -17.68 -15.94
CA LYS A 7 15.50 -16.86 -17.10
C LYS A 7 14.33 -15.99 -16.69
N SER A 8 14.66 -14.79 -16.22
CA SER A 8 13.77 -13.63 -16.24
C SER A 8 13.23 -13.53 -17.66
N ASN A 9 11.99 -13.98 -17.85
CA ASN A 9 11.24 -13.75 -19.08
C ASN A 9 10.81 -12.27 -19.10
N THR A 10 11.78 -11.37 -19.24
CA THR A 10 11.55 -9.97 -19.56
C THR A 10 11.18 -9.90 -21.04
N PHE A 11 9.88 -10.01 -21.31
CA PHE A 11 9.33 -9.95 -22.66
C PHE A 11 9.42 -8.53 -23.23
N ARG A 12 10.23 -8.38 -24.28
CA ARG A 12 10.53 -7.12 -24.97
C ARG A 12 9.39 -6.64 -25.87
N ILE A 13 9.08 -5.34 -25.85
CA ILE A 13 8.21 -4.67 -26.83
C ILE A 13 8.98 -3.49 -27.39
N THR A 14 9.23 -3.50 -28.69
CA THR A 14 9.88 -2.40 -29.41
C THR A 14 8.83 -1.46 -30.02
N MET A 15 8.87 -0.19 -29.64
CA MET A 15 8.23 0.93 -30.36
C MET A 15 9.31 1.68 -31.17
N SER A 16 8.90 2.50 -32.15
CA SER A 16 9.76 3.30 -33.04
C SER A 16 10.71 4.30 -32.35
N ASN A 17 10.62 4.44 -31.02
CA ASN A 17 11.35 5.41 -30.21
C ASN A 17 12.30 4.75 -29.20
N GLY A 18 12.42 3.41 -29.20
CA GLY A 18 13.11 2.63 -28.17
C GLY A 18 12.16 1.96 -27.17
N GLU A 19 12.70 1.03 -26.37
CA GLU A 19 11.98 0.32 -25.32
C GLU A 19 11.68 1.26 -24.13
N VAL A 20 10.39 1.49 -23.83
CA VAL A 20 9.99 2.23 -22.61
C VAL A 20 9.31 1.24 -21.66
N PHE A 21 10.07 0.77 -20.67
CA PHE A 21 9.55 -0.04 -19.57
C PHE A 21 9.33 0.83 -18.34
N PRO A 22 8.34 0.51 -17.50
CA PRO A 22 8.41 0.93 -16.11
C PRO A 22 9.70 0.38 -15.48
N ASP A 23 10.28 1.11 -14.53
CA ASP A 23 11.53 0.71 -13.89
C ASP A 23 11.37 -0.68 -13.24
N PRO A 24 12.17 -1.70 -13.63
CA PRO A 24 12.04 -3.05 -13.08
C PRO A 24 12.33 -3.09 -11.57
N ASN A 25 13.15 -2.19 -11.05
CA ASN A 25 13.38 -2.09 -9.61
C ASN A 25 12.13 -1.60 -8.89
N LEU A 26 11.34 -0.73 -9.52
CA LEU A 26 10.10 -0.23 -8.93
C LEU A 26 9.06 -1.34 -8.76
N LEU A 27 8.94 -2.24 -9.74
CA LEU A 27 8.05 -3.41 -9.65
C LEU A 27 8.46 -4.35 -8.52
N ASN A 28 9.74 -4.72 -8.47
CA ASN A 28 10.27 -5.61 -7.42
C ASN A 28 10.15 -4.98 -6.02
N ASN A 29 10.35 -3.65 -5.92
CA ASN A 29 10.23 -2.93 -4.66
C ASN A 29 8.78 -2.90 -4.16
N ILE A 30 7.79 -2.76 -5.06
CA ILE A 30 6.37 -2.80 -4.67
C ILE A 30 6.02 -4.17 -4.10
N GLU A 31 6.40 -5.27 -4.77
CA GLU A 31 6.18 -6.63 -4.26
C GLU A 31 6.86 -6.83 -2.90
N SER A 32 8.12 -6.42 -2.78
CA SER A 32 8.87 -6.51 -1.51
C SER A 32 8.21 -5.73 -0.38
N LEU A 33 7.64 -4.55 -0.66
CA LEU A 33 6.96 -3.74 0.36
C LEU A 33 5.65 -4.38 0.83
N ILE A 34 4.91 -5.05 -0.07
CA ILE A 34 3.73 -5.84 0.29
C ILE A 34 4.15 -7.04 1.15
N ASP A 35 5.24 -7.73 0.78
CA ASP A 35 5.79 -8.85 1.54
C ASP A 35 6.26 -8.41 2.94
N PHE A 36 6.85 -7.22 3.08
CA PHE A 36 7.25 -6.69 4.39
C PHE A 36 6.05 -6.44 5.31
N ILE A 37 4.91 -6.02 4.77
CA ILE A 37 3.66 -5.91 5.54
C ILE A 37 3.23 -7.30 6.02
N GLU A 38 3.25 -8.31 5.13
CA GLU A 38 2.88 -9.68 5.46
C GLU A 38 3.80 -10.31 6.52
N ILE A 39 5.11 -10.13 6.39
CA ILE A 39 6.10 -10.58 7.39
C ILE A 39 5.84 -9.89 8.74
N THR A 40 5.48 -8.61 8.73
CA THR A 40 5.21 -7.86 9.96
C THR A 40 3.94 -8.34 10.66
N ILE A 41 2.88 -8.65 9.89
CA ILE A 41 1.66 -9.27 10.40
C ILE A 41 1.97 -10.65 11.00
N PHE A 42 2.69 -11.51 10.27
CA PHE A 42 3.06 -12.84 10.74
C PHE A 42 3.86 -12.80 12.06
N ASN A 43 4.84 -11.89 12.16
CA ASN A 43 5.63 -11.72 13.38
C ASN A 43 4.77 -11.28 14.57
N TRP A 44 3.77 -10.42 14.32
CA TRP A 44 2.82 -10.01 15.34
C TRP A 44 1.90 -11.15 15.77
N GLU A 45 1.35 -11.93 14.83
CA GLU A 45 0.53 -13.10 15.16
C GLU A 45 1.30 -14.12 16.00
N SER A 46 2.56 -14.39 15.64
CA SER A 46 3.44 -15.26 16.42
C SER A 46 3.66 -14.72 17.84
N HIS A 47 3.82 -13.40 17.99
CA HIS A 47 3.92 -12.76 19.29
C HIS A 47 2.63 -12.91 20.10
N VAL A 48 1.47 -12.66 19.49
CA VAL A 48 0.15 -12.82 20.11
C VAL A 48 -0.03 -14.24 20.64
N GLU A 49 0.32 -15.25 19.84
CA GLU A 49 0.26 -16.65 20.30
C GLU A 49 1.15 -16.91 21.51
N GLN A 50 2.37 -16.39 21.52
CA GLN A 50 3.30 -16.56 22.64
C GLN A 50 2.73 -15.93 23.92
N VAL A 51 2.22 -14.70 23.83
CA VAL A 51 1.63 -14.00 24.97
C VAL A 51 0.38 -14.73 25.46
N ASN A 52 -0.49 -15.17 24.54
CA ASN A 52 -1.70 -15.91 24.88
C ASN A 52 -1.40 -17.22 25.62
N ARG A 53 -0.29 -17.90 25.32
CA ARG A 53 0.17 -19.07 26.08
C ARG A 53 0.63 -18.69 27.49
N ASN A 54 1.32 -17.55 27.64
CA ASN A 54 1.84 -17.08 28.93
C ASN A 54 0.73 -16.60 29.88
N ILE A 55 -0.33 -16.00 29.34
CA ILE A 55 -1.45 -15.48 30.14
C ILE A 55 -2.55 -16.52 30.38
N LYS A 56 -2.38 -17.73 29.86
CA LYS A 56 -3.36 -18.81 30.01
C LYS A 56 -3.44 -19.25 31.47
N GLY A 57 -4.65 -19.22 32.04
CA GLY A 57 -4.90 -19.63 33.42
C GLY A 57 -4.65 -18.54 34.47
N LEU A 58 -4.18 -17.35 34.06
CA LEU A 58 -4.07 -16.18 34.93
C LEU A 58 -5.44 -15.54 35.18
N GLY A 59 -5.60 -14.85 36.31
CA GLY A 59 -6.75 -13.97 36.55
C GLY A 59 -6.71 -12.71 35.69
N GLU A 60 -7.85 -12.06 35.44
CA GLU A 60 -7.93 -10.89 34.55
C GLU A 60 -6.96 -9.75 34.91
N HIS A 61 -6.76 -9.50 36.21
CA HIS A 61 -5.78 -8.51 36.67
C HIS A 61 -4.35 -8.90 36.28
N GLU A 62 -3.97 -10.16 36.47
CA GLU A 62 -2.63 -10.66 36.14
C GLU A 62 -2.39 -10.64 34.63
N LYS A 63 -3.41 -11.02 33.84
CA LYS A 63 -3.37 -10.87 32.38
C LYS A 63 -3.08 -9.43 31.97
N ALA A 64 -3.80 -8.47 32.56
CA ALA A 64 -3.61 -7.05 32.26
C ALA A 64 -2.18 -6.59 32.61
N ILE A 65 -1.61 -7.02 33.74
CA ILE A 65 -0.21 -6.70 34.08
C ILE A 65 0.74 -7.19 33.00
N VAL A 66 0.63 -8.47 32.61
CA VAL A 66 1.48 -9.06 31.56
C VAL A 66 1.30 -8.30 30.26
N LEU A 67 0.06 -8.07 29.82
CA LEU A 67 -0.23 -7.36 28.58
C LEU A 67 0.27 -5.90 28.59
N PHE A 68 0.35 -5.24 29.74
CA PHE A 68 0.93 -3.89 29.83
C PHE A 68 2.43 -3.86 30.12
N GLU A 69 3.11 -5.01 30.17
CA GLU A 69 4.56 -4.98 30.22
C GLU A 69 5.14 -4.25 29.02
N LYS A 70 6.13 -3.40 29.29
CA LYS A 70 6.76 -2.52 28.31
C LYS A 70 7.18 -3.23 27.02
N ARG A 71 7.60 -4.50 27.13
CA ARG A 71 7.99 -5.32 25.97
C ARG A 71 6.84 -5.53 24.99
N HIS A 72 5.67 -5.94 25.47
CA HIS A 72 4.51 -6.24 24.63
C HIS A 72 3.94 -4.98 23.98
N VAL A 73 3.85 -3.91 24.76
CA VAL A 73 3.47 -2.58 24.27
C VAL A 73 4.42 -2.09 23.18
N ASN A 74 5.73 -2.20 23.39
CA ASN A 74 6.71 -1.76 22.39
C ASN A 74 6.63 -2.59 21.11
N ILE A 75 6.39 -3.91 21.20
CA ILE A 75 6.23 -4.77 20.03
C ILE A 75 4.99 -4.35 19.24
N TYR A 76 3.85 -4.19 19.91
CA TYR A 76 2.61 -3.70 19.27
C TYR A 76 2.84 -2.37 18.55
N THR A 77 3.40 -1.38 19.25
CA THR A 77 3.61 -0.04 18.71
C THR A 77 4.60 -0.07 17.53
N LYS A 78 5.68 -0.85 17.63
CA LYS A 78 6.64 -1.04 16.52
C LYS A 78 5.94 -1.65 15.30
N THR A 79 5.22 -2.74 15.48
CA THR A 79 4.49 -3.42 14.40
C THR A 79 3.54 -2.46 13.68
N LEU A 80 2.77 -1.67 14.44
CA LEU A 80 1.88 -0.67 13.87
C LEU A 80 2.63 0.35 13.00
N PHE A 81 3.71 0.93 13.53
CA PHE A 81 4.48 1.93 12.78
C PHE A 81 5.18 1.35 11.54
N ASP A 82 5.69 0.13 11.62
CA ASP A 82 6.30 -0.57 10.48
C ASP A 82 5.27 -0.76 9.37
N ILE A 83 4.09 -1.30 9.69
CA ILE A 83 2.99 -1.50 8.72
C ILE A 83 2.59 -0.17 8.08
N CYS A 84 2.38 0.88 8.86
CA CYS A 84 2.04 2.21 8.32
C CYS A 84 3.14 2.76 7.41
N THR A 85 4.42 2.53 7.75
CA THR A 85 5.56 3.01 6.97
C THR A 85 5.68 2.28 5.64
N TYR A 86 5.60 0.94 5.66
CA TYR A 86 5.62 0.14 4.43
C TYR A 86 4.42 0.44 3.55
N TYR A 87 3.24 0.62 4.15
CA TYR A 87 2.03 0.95 3.40
C TYR A 87 2.18 2.25 2.60
N ILE A 88 2.59 3.35 3.25
CA ILE A 88 2.72 4.64 2.54
C ILE A 88 3.84 4.57 1.50
N SER A 89 4.95 3.90 1.81
CA SER A 89 6.06 3.72 0.86
C SER A 89 5.61 2.95 -0.37
N CYS A 90 4.84 1.88 -0.19
CA CYS A 90 4.27 1.08 -1.27
C CYS A 90 3.28 1.88 -2.11
N TYR A 91 2.41 2.65 -1.47
CA TYR A 91 1.45 3.49 -2.17
C TYR A 91 2.13 4.53 -3.07
N GLU A 92 3.16 5.22 -2.57
CA GLU A 92 3.92 6.19 -3.38
C GLU A 92 4.69 5.50 -4.52
N ALA A 93 5.22 4.30 -4.29
CA ALA A 93 5.85 3.50 -5.35
C ALA A 93 4.84 3.13 -6.46
N ILE A 94 3.62 2.70 -6.09
CA ILE A 94 2.55 2.41 -7.06
C ILE A 94 2.14 3.68 -7.82
N LYS A 95 2.06 4.84 -7.16
CA LYS A 95 1.80 6.13 -7.84
C LYS A 95 2.88 6.46 -8.87
N GLN A 96 4.14 6.21 -8.53
CA GLN A 96 5.24 6.42 -9.47
C GLN A 96 5.14 5.46 -10.66
N LEU A 97 4.77 4.20 -10.43
CA LEU A 97 4.52 3.23 -11.49
C LEU A 97 3.39 3.70 -12.40
N ASP A 98 2.27 4.11 -11.82
CA ASP A 98 1.12 4.65 -12.55
C ASP A 98 1.48 5.87 -13.39
N TYR A 99 2.32 6.76 -12.87
CA TYR A 99 2.85 7.89 -13.61
C TYR A 99 3.65 7.41 -14.84
N GLN A 100 4.58 6.47 -14.67
CA GLN A 100 5.37 5.91 -15.78
C GLN A 100 4.48 5.24 -16.83
N LEU A 101 3.50 4.43 -16.40
CA LEU A 101 2.55 3.77 -17.29
C LEU A 101 1.70 4.78 -18.08
N ASN A 102 1.27 5.87 -17.44
CA ASN A 102 0.53 6.92 -18.13
C ASN A 102 1.38 7.68 -19.17
N GLN A 103 2.68 7.86 -18.92
CA GLN A 103 3.59 8.43 -19.93
C GLN A 103 3.69 7.50 -21.15
N ILE A 104 3.83 6.19 -20.93
CA ILE A 104 3.87 5.18 -22.00
C ILE A 104 2.55 5.15 -22.76
N ASN A 105 1.42 5.24 -22.05
CA ASN A 105 0.09 5.11 -22.63
C ASN A 105 -0.36 6.26 -23.54
N LYS A 106 0.41 7.37 -23.62
CA LYS A 106 0.08 8.51 -24.48
C LYS A 106 -0.14 8.12 -25.94
N THR A 107 0.58 7.09 -26.40
CA THR A 107 0.50 6.56 -27.77
C THR A 107 -0.61 5.51 -27.92
N THR A 108 -0.69 4.55 -26.99
CA THR A 108 -1.60 3.40 -27.10
C THR A 108 -3.04 3.69 -26.73
N ARG A 109 -3.31 4.74 -25.94
CA ARG A 109 -4.66 5.11 -25.46
C ARG A 109 -5.42 3.89 -24.90
N ALA A 110 -4.72 3.03 -24.16
CA ALA A 110 -5.31 1.95 -23.39
C ALA A 110 -6.18 2.55 -22.28
N LYS A 111 -7.30 1.89 -21.98
CA LYS A 111 -8.20 2.30 -20.91
C LYS A 111 -7.67 1.71 -19.60
N LYS A 112 -7.54 2.56 -18.58
CA LYS A 112 -7.29 2.12 -17.20
C LYS A 112 -8.62 1.92 -16.49
N GLU A 113 -8.72 0.88 -15.68
CA GLU A 113 -9.89 0.66 -14.82
C GLU A 113 -9.97 1.75 -13.73
N LYS A 114 -11.19 1.98 -13.22
CA LYS A 114 -11.41 2.98 -12.19
C LYS A 114 -10.76 2.52 -10.89
N ASP A 115 -10.08 3.46 -10.22
CA ASP A 115 -9.47 3.21 -8.92
C ASP A 115 -10.56 3.31 -7.83
N GLU A 116 -10.87 2.19 -7.20
CA GLU A 116 -11.57 2.16 -5.92
C GLU A 116 -10.50 2.26 -4.84
N PHE A 117 -10.31 3.48 -4.32
CA PHE A 117 -9.29 3.79 -3.33
C PHE A 117 -9.95 4.40 -2.10
N ASP A 118 -9.73 3.76 -0.95
CA ASP A 118 -10.13 4.30 0.35
C ASP A 118 -9.15 5.40 0.78
N TYR A 119 -9.53 6.65 0.49
CA TYR A 119 -8.80 7.83 0.92
C TYR A 119 -8.86 8.04 2.44
N VAL A 120 -9.89 7.54 3.12
CA VAL A 120 -10.04 7.69 4.57
C VAL A 120 -9.00 6.82 5.27
N LEU A 121 -8.84 5.57 4.83
CA LEU A 121 -7.79 4.67 5.30
C LEU A 121 -6.40 5.26 5.03
N TYR A 122 -6.16 5.75 3.83
CA TYR A 122 -4.87 6.38 3.47
C TYR A 122 -4.51 7.57 4.36
N GLU A 123 -5.42 8.53 4.54
CA GLU A 123 -5.16 9.72 5.37
C GLU A 123 -4.92 9.33 6.84
N LYS A 124 -5.65 8.33 7.33
CA LYS A 124 -5.45 7.78 8.67
C LYS A 124 -4.06 7.17 8.84
N VAL A 125 -3.62 6.34 7.89
CA VAL A 125 -2.29 5.69 7.93
C VAL A 125 -1.17 6.71 7.76
N LEU A 126 -1.35 7.69 6.88
CA LEU A 126 -0.42 8.80 6.69
C LEU A 126 -0.23 9.59 7.99
N TYR A 127 -1.35 9.92 8.63
CA TYR A 127 -1.34 10.62 9.91
C TYR A 127 -0.63 9.82 11.01
N LEU A 128 -0.89 8.50 11.09
CA LEU A 128 -0.23 7.60 12.04
C LEU A 128 1.28 7.51 11.82
N ARG A 129 1.74 7.35 10.58
CA ARG A 129 3.17 7.33 10.24
C ARG A 129 3.86 8.63 10.67
N ASP A 130 3.26 9.77 10.32
CA ASP A 130 3.85 11.10 10.53
C ASP A 130 3.84 11.53 12.02
N ARG A 131 2.93 10.95 12.80
CA ARG A 131 2.76 11.16 14.25
C ARG A 131 4.06 11.05 15.06
N SER A 132 5.02 10.26 14.55
CA SER A 132 6.22 9.90 15.29
C SER A 132 7.38 10.90 15.18
N PHE A 133 7.40 11.77 14.17
CA PHE A 133 8.60 12.58 13.87
C PHE A 133 8.37 14.08 13.71
N ILE A 134 7.22 14.52 13.20
CA ILE A 134 7.08 15.93 12.78
C ILE A 134 6.33 16.81 13.78
N HIS A 135 5.42 16.25 14.59
CA HIS A 135 4.36 17.04 15.22
C HIS A 135 4.76 17.87 16.44
N GLN A 136 5.83 17.52 17.17
CA GLN A 136 6.25 18.32 18.33
C GLN A 136 6.59 19.75 17.92
N ASN A 137 7.27 19.91 16.78
CA ASN A 137 7.70 21.20 16.24
C ASN A 137 7.06 21.54 14.88
N SER A 138 6.03 20.79 14.46
CA SER A 138 5.38 21.00 13.16
C SER A 138 4.70 22.37 13.12
N THR A 139 4.97 23.11 12.04
CA THR A 139 4.23 24.31 11.65
C THR A 139 2.96 23.98 10.86
N LYS A 140 2.81 22.72 10.41
CA LYS A 140 1.64 22.24 9.64
C LYS A 140 0.45 21.90 10.54
N GLU A 141 0.70 21.38 11.74
CA GLU A 141 -0.33 21.11 12.74
C GLU A 141 -0.38 22.27 13.73
N LYS A 142 -1.48 23.04 13.74
CA LYS A 142 -1.63 24.20 14.64
C LYS A 142 -2.40 23.83 15.90
N ASN A 143 -3.21 22.78 15.88
CA ASN A 143 -4.04 22.38 17.01
C ASN A 143 -3.16 21.72 18.10
N LEU A 144 -3.10 22.34 19.28
CA LEU A 144 -2.30 21.84 20.41
C LEU A 144 -2.80 20.48 20.93
N ALA A 145 -4.10 20.19 20.83
CA ALA A 145 -4.65 18.89 21.16
C ALA A 145 -4.11 17.81 20.23
N ASN A 146 -4.12 18.07 18.93
CA ASN A 146 -3.56 17.16 17.93
C ASN A 146 -2.07 16.92 18.18
N LYS A 147 -1.29 17.95 18.53
CA LYS A 147 0.13 17.80 18.89
C LYS A 147 0.35 16.93 20.13
N ARG A 148 -0.40 17.17 21.21
CA ARG A 148 -0.25 16.39 22.45
C ARG A 148 -0.70 14.95 22.29
N ILE A 149 -1.86 14.76 21.66
CA ILE A 149 -2.38 13.42 21.38
C ILE A 149 -1.38 12.69 20.47
N ALA A 150 -0.77 13.36 19.49
CA ALA A 150 0.27 12.79 18.61
C ALA A 150 1.49 12.23 19.36
N MET A 151 1.87 12.83 20.48
CA MET A 151 2.99 12.35 21.30
C MET A 151 2.63 11.16 22.20
N ASN A 152 1.35 10.79 22.34
CA ASN A 152 0.97 9.61 23.11
C ASN A 152 1.01 8.35 22.25
N TRP A 153 2.05 7.53 22.46
CA TRP A 153 2.28 6.27 21.76
C TRP A 153 1.95 5.04 22.61
N THR A 154 1.36 5.25 23.78
CA THR A 154 0.94 4.15 24.65
C THR A 154 -0.43 3.67 24.19
N PRO A 155 -0.57 2.43 23.70
CA PRO A 155 -1.89 1.88 23.43
C PRO A 155 -2.67 1.76 24.74
N THR A 156 -3.98 1.84 24.63
CA THR A 156 -4.91 1.48 25.69
C THR A 156 -5.44 0.07 25.43
N MET A 157 -6.21 -0.47 26.36
CA MET A 157 -6.94 -1.72 26.13
C MET A 157 -8.43 -1.49 26.23
N SER A 158 -9.18 -2.05 25.28
CA SER A 158 -10.64 -2.13 25.32
C SER A 158 -11.06 -3.51 24.87
N GLY A 159 -11.86 -4.18 25.70
CA GLY A 159 -12.53 -5.44 25.36
C GLY A 159 -14.04 -5.28 25.47
N LYS A 160 -14.81 -6.13 24.79
CA LYS A 160 -16.25 -6.21 25.06
C LYS A 160 -16.48 -6.82 26.44
N ILE A 161 -17.58 -6.42 27.08
CA ILE A 161 -17.99 -7.00 28.36
C ILE A 161 -18.16 -8.51 28.17
N GLY A 162 -17.41 -9.30 28.95
CA GLY A 162 -17.44 -10.76 28.89
C GLY A 162 -16.44 -11.40 27.90
N GLU A 163 -15.71 -10.62 27.11
CA GLU A 163 -14.58 -11.13 26.31
C GLU A 163 -13.27 -11.05 27.12
N PRO A 164 -12.47 -12.12 27.19
CA PRO A 164 -11.20 -12.10 27.91
C PRO A 164 -10.22 -11.12 27.24
N ILE A 165 -9.50 -10.36 28.05
CA ILE A 165 -8.49 -9.43 27.54
C ILE A 165 -7.35 -10.23 26.88
N SER A 166 -6.94 -9.79 25.69
CA SER A 166 -5.83 -10.37 24.92
C SER A 166 -5.04 -9.28 24.20
N CYS A 167 -3.97 -9.65 23.49
CA CYS A 167 -3.24 -8.69 22.63
C CYS A 167 -4.14 -8.03 21.57
N ASN A 168 -5.23 -8.68 21.14
CA ASN A 168 -6.16 -8.07 20.19
C ASN A 168 -7.05 -7.00 20.82
N SER A 169 -7.05 -6.90 22.15
CA SER A 169 -7.74 -5.84 22.90
C SER A 169 -6.95 -4.53 22.93
N TYR A 170 -5.73 -4.48 22.37
CA TYR A 170 -5.02 -3.21 22.23
C TYR A 170 -5.77 -2.26 21.30
N LYS A 171 -5.76 -1.00 21.71
CA LYS A 171 -6.35 0.13 21.01
C LYS A 171 -5.33 1.24 20.92
N PHE A 172 -5.05 1.70 19.70
CA PHE A 172 -4.14 2.82 19.48
C PHE A 172 -4.91 4.06 19.03
N GLY A 173 -4.54 5.20 19.59
CA GLY A 173 -5.20 6.47 19.27
C GLY A 173 -6.46 6.74 20.07
N ILE A 174 -7.20 7.76 19.65
CA ILE A 174 -8.37 8.26 20.38
C ILE A 174 -9.47 8.68 19.41
N LEU A 175 -10.68 8.16 19.61
CA LEU A 175 -11.91 8.65 18.98
C LEU A 175 -12.20 10.07 19.48
N LYS A 176 -12.25 11.06 18.57
CA LYS A 176 -12.71 12.45 18.77
C LYS A 176 -12.78 12.90 20.25
N SER A 177 -11.62 13.00 20.87
CA SER A 177 -11.51 13.41 22.27
C SER A 177 -11.35 14.91 22.41
N TRP A 178 -11.48 15.40 23.64
CA TRP A 178 -11.01 16.72 24.01
C TRP A 178 -9.90 16.59 25.04
N ILE A 179 -9.00 17.56 25.08
CA ILE A 179 -8.06 17.72 26.18
C ILE A 179 -8.21 19.11 26.79
N LYS A 180 -7.91 19.21 28.09
CA LYS A 180 -7.87 20.49 28.80
C LYS A 180 -6.45 21.04 28.74
N ILE A 181 -6.27 22.23 28.18
CA ILE A 181 -5.00 22.96 28.19
C ILE A 181 -5.28 24.35 28.76
N ASN A 182 -4.63 24.72 29.86
CA ASN A 182 -4.79 26.04 30.51
C ASN A 182 -6.27 26.41 30.76
N ASP A 183 -7.02 25.47 31.31
CA ASP A 183 -8.46 25.59 31.55
C ASP A 183 -9.40 25.63 30.33
N GLU A 184 -8.85 25.63 29.11
CA GLU A 184 -9.62 25.57 27.88
C GLU A 184 -9.79 24.14 27.37
N LYS A 185 -11.01 23.81 26.91
CA LYS A 185 -11.34 22.54 26.28
C LYS A 185 -11.02 22.61 24.79
N ILE A 186 -9.98 21.90 24.36
CA ILE A 186 -9.59 21.82 22.94
C ILE A 186 -9.98 20.45 22.39
N VAL A 187 -10.75 20.44 21.31
CA VAL A 187 -11.26 19.22 20.68
C VAL A 187 -10.29 18.74 19.59
N HIS A 188 -10.04 17.43 19.59
CA HIS A 188 -9.35 16.71 18.53
C HIS A 188 -10.30 16.49 17.36
N ASP A 189 -9.87 16.86 16.16
CA ASP A 189 -10.71 16.90 14.96
C ASP A 189 -10.57 15.66 14.06
N LYS A 190 -9.51 14.88 14.21
CA LYS A 190 -9.27 13.66 13.43
C LYS A 190 -9.79 12.40 14.13
N ASP A 191 -10.15 11.38 13.37
CA ASP A 191 -10.30 10.03 13.89
C ASP A 191 -9.19 9.18 13.33
N PHE A 192 -8.42 8.54 14.21
CA PHE A 192 -7.34 7.65 13.84
C PHE A 192 -7.27 6.46 14.79
N GLU A 193 -8.37 6.19 15.50
CA GLU A 193 -8.45 5.08 16.43
C GLU A 193 -8.34 3.74 15.70
N ILE A 194 -7.44 2.88 16.16
CA ILE A 194 -7.26 1.53 15.61
C ILE A 194 -7.70 0.53 16.67
N HIS A 195 -8.62 -0.33 16.25
CA HIS A 195 -8.96 -1.58 16.90
C HIS A 195 -8.40 -2.70 16.04
N ASP A 196 -7.95 -3.78 16.68
CA ASP A 196 -7.48 -4.99 15.99
C ASP A 196 -6.43 -4.70 14.90
N LEU A 197 -5.15 -4.73 15.30
CA LEU A 197 -4.04 -4.46 14.41
C LEU A 197 -4.03 -5.38 13.17
N ASN A 198 -4.48 -6.63 13.30
CA ASN A 198 -4.52 -7.56 12.18
C ASN A 198 -5.54 -7.14 11.15
N SER A 199 -6.78 -6.86 11.58
CA SER A 199 -7.82 -6.36 10.68
C SER A 199 -7.35 -5.11 9.94
N PHE A 200 -6.80 -4.14 10.67
CA PHE A 200 -6.30 -2.89 10.10
C PHE A 200 -5.16 -3.10 9.08
N ALA A 201 -4.26 -4.05 9.34
CA ALA A 201 -3.16 -4.38 8.45
C ALA A 201 -3.61 -5.14 7.19
N GLN A 202 -4.61 -6.01 7.32
CA GLN A 202 -5.19 -6.73 6.18
C GLN A 202 -5.94 -5.80 5.24
N ASP A 203 -6.66 -4.80 5.77
CA ASP A 203 -7.30 -3.77 4.95
C ASP A 203 -6.27 -3.01 4.09
N MET A 204 -5.16 -2.60 4.71
CA MET A 204 -4.04 -1.96 4.02
C MET A 204 -3.42 -2.85 2.94
N LYS A 205 -3.13 -4.11 3.28
CA LYS A 205 -2.56 -5.09 2.34
C LYS A 205 -3.46 -5.29 1.12
N SER A 206 -4.75 -5.52 1.37
CA SER A 206 -5.77 -5.72 0.34
C SER A 206 -5.87 -4.52 -0.62
N GLN A 207 -5.87 -3.30 -0.07
CA GLN A 207 -5.89 -2.07 -0.86
C GLN A 207 -4.66 -1.94 -1.77
N LEU A 208 -3.46 -2.24 -1.26
CA LEU A 208 -2.22 -2.18 -2.04
C LEU A 208 -2.17 -3.25 -3.13
N GLN A 209 -2.53 -4.48 -2.80
CA GLN A 209 -2.57 -5.60 -3.75
C GLN A 209 -3.53 -5.30 -4.89
N SER A 210 -4.77 -4.91 -4.58
CA SER A 210 -5.76 -4.53 -5.60
C SER A 210 -5.25 -3.39 -6.49
N LYS A 211 -4.63 -2.37 -5.89
CA LYS A 211 -4.09 -1.24 -6.65
C LYS A 211 -2.94 -1.67 -7.55
N PHE A 212 -2.03 -2.50 -7.06
CA PHE A 212 -0.89 -3.00 -7.83
C PHE A 212 -1.34 -3.89 -8.99
N GLU A 213 -2.26 -4.84 -8.74
CA GLU A 213 -2.84 -5.71 -9.77
C GLU A 213 -3.49 -4.89 -10.89
N ARG A 214 -4.22 -3.82 -10.55
CA ARG A 214 -4.79 -2.90 -11.55
C ARG A 214 -3.71 -2.19 -12.38
N SER A 215 -2.61 -1.77 -11.78
CA SER A 215 -1.47 -1.18 -12.50
C SER A 215 -0.81 -2.19 -13.44
N ILE A 216 -0.64 -3.44 -13.01
CA ILE A 216 -0.12 -4.53 -13.85
C ILE A 216 -1.08 -4.86 -15.01
N ALA A 217 -2.38 -4.97 -14.74
CA ALA A 217 -3.39 -5.20 -15.76
C ALA A 217 -3.40 -4.07 -16.81
N PHE A 218 -3.26 -2.83 -16.36
CA PHE A 218 -3.13 -1.67 -17.24
C PHE A 218 -1.87 -1.74 -18.11
N TYR A 219 -0.72 -2.11 -17.53
CA TYR A 219 0.52 -2.34 -18.29
C TYR A 219 0.36 -3.41 -19.37
N ILE A 220 -0.28 -4.54 -19.04
CA ILE A 220 -0.58 -5.61 -20.00
C ILE A 220 -1.50 -5.11 -21.13
N ASN A 221 -2.48 -4.25 -20.83
CA ASN A 221 -3.37 -3.66 -21.83
C ASN A 221 -2.62 -2.72 -22.79
N ILE A 222 -1.74 -1.87 -22.26
CA ILE A 222 -0.83 -1.01 -23.06
C ILE A 222 -0.03 -1.89 -24.03
N LYS A 223 0.58 -2.97 -23.51
CA LYS A 223 1.35 -3.93 -24.31
C LYS A 223 0.52 -4.52 -25.45
N LYS A 224 -0.64 -5.09 -25.15
CA LYS A 224 -1.53 -5.69 -26.17
C LYS A 224 -1.91 -4.68 -27.25
N LYS A 225 -2.23 -3.43 -26.89
CA LYS A 225 -2.56 -2.39 -27.87
C LYS A 225 -1.37 -1.96 -28.71
N SER A 226 -0.16 -1.91 -28.15
CA SER A 226 1.05 -1.60 -28.91
C SER A 226 1.38 -2.67 -29.95
N GLU A 227 1.25 -3.95 -29.60
CA GLU A 227 1.45 -5.08 -30.52
C GLU A 227 0.38 -5.12 -31.62
N LEU A 228 -0.87 -4.77 -31.28
CA LEU A 228 -1.93 -4.58 -32.27
C LEU A 228 -1.62 -3.41 -33.21
N ALA A 229 -1.15 -2.28 -32.69
CA ALA A 229 -0.79 -1.09 -33.48
C ALA A 229 0.29 -1.41 -34.53
N VAL A 230 1.35 -2.13 -34.15
CA VAL A 230 2.41 -2.59 -35.07
C VAL A 230 1.84 -3.52 -36.15
N ASN A 231 0.91 -4.41 -35.82
CA ASN A 231 0.26 -5.28 -36.80
C ASN A 231 -0.73 -4.54 -37.71
N THR A 232 -1.26 -3.38 -37.30
CA THR A 232 -2.09 -2.51 -38.16
C THR A 232 -1.25 -1.63 -39.08
N GLU A 233 -0.08 -1.12 -38.65
CA GLU A 233 0.83 -0.35 -39.52
C GLU A 233 1.37 -1.17 -40.70
N TYR A 234 1.53 -2.49 -40.55
CA TYR A 234 1.92 -3.37 -41.65
C TYR A 234 0.77 -3.77 -42.60
N LYS A 235 -0.50 -3.59 -42.21
CA LYS A 235 -1.64 -3.90 -43.09
C LYS A 235 -1.96 -2.78 -44.09
N ASP A 236 -1.66 -1.53 -43.76
CA ASP A 236 -1.87 -0.41 -44.68
C ASP A 236 -0.74 -0.25 -45.71
N ILE A 237 0.49 -0.68 -45.39
CA ILE A 237 1.60 -0.74 -46.37
C ILE A 237 1.36 -1.87 -47.39
N HIS A 238 0.85 -3.03 -46.95
CA HIS A 238 0.54 -4.13 -47.88
C HIS A 238 -0.63 -3.81 -48.82
N LYS A 239 -1.62 -3.02 -48.36
CA LYS A 239 -2.74 -2.52 -49.18
C LYS A 239 -2.30 -1.41 -50.14
N TYR A 240 -1.36 -0.54 -49.75
CA TYR A 240 -0.72 0.42 -50.66
C TYR A 240 0.13 -0.28 -51.75
N LEU A 241 0.89 -1.32 -51.38
CA LEU A 241 1.74 -2.07 -52.31
C LEU A 241 0.98 -3.01 -53.27
N THR A 242 -0.23 -3.46 -52.88
CA THR A 242 -1.11 -4.21 -53.80
C THR A 242 -1.82 -3.29 -54.79
N ASN A 243 -2.22 -2.07 -54.38
CA ASN A 243 -2.80 -1.10 -55.30
C ASN A 243 -1.78 -0.49 -56.28
N SER A 244 -0.50 -0.32 -55.89
CA SER A 244 0.54 0.17 -56.81
C SER A 244 1.01 -0.86 -57.83
N LYS A 245 0.76 -2.16 -57.60
CA LYS A 245 1.00 -3.22 -58.61
C LYS A 245 -0.10 -3.23 -59.68
N ASN A 246 -1.34 -2.92 -59.34
CA ASN A 246 -2.45 -2.86 -60.29
C ASN A 246 -2.45 -1.60 -61.18
N ILE A 247 -1.73 -0.54 -60.79
CA ILE A 247 -1.58 0.68 -61.62
C ILE A 247 -0.40 0.56 -62.61
N ARG A 248 0.60 -0.29 -62.34
CA ARG A 248 1.72 -0.53 -63.27
C ARG A 248 1.42 -1.59 -64.34
N THR A 249 0.44 -2.47 -64.13
CA THR A 249 -0.02 -3.41 -65.16
C THR A 249 -1.00 -2.81 -66.16
N SER A 250 -1.66 -1.69 -65.86
CA SER A 250 -2.59 -1.00 -66.77
C SER A 250 -1.95 0.12 -67.62
N ILE A 251 -0.64 0.33 -67.50
CA ILE A 251 0.12 1.25 -68.39
C ILE A 251 0.94 0.46 -69.43
N ASN A 252 1.05 -0.87 -69.28
CA ASN A 252 1.80 -1.76 -70.17
C ASN A 252 0.91 -2.83 -70.86
N THR A 253 -0.40 -2.61 -70.92
CA THR A 253 -1.35 -3.33 -71.80
C THR A 253 -2.28 -2.31 -72.44
#